data_AF-A0A4D7DTR0-F1
#
_entry.id   AF-A0A4D7DTR0-F1
#
_cell.length_a   1.000
_cell.length_b   1.000
_cell.length_c   1.000
_cell.angle_alpha   90.00
_cell.angle_beta   90.00
_cell.angle_gamma   90.00
#
_symmetry.space_group_name_H-M   'P 1'
#
loop_
_entity.id
_entity.type
_entity.pdbx_description
1 polymer ?
#
loop_
_entity_poly.entity_id
_entity_poly.type
_entity_poly.pdbx_seq_one_letter_code
_entity_poly.pdbx_strand_id
1 'polypeptide(L)' 'MFDPVLQAIQGAIINICVSDPKTGSMLGRLKLQPSVDIKTALKVDRGVLLYSPEHVKSLTMAELKKALANCVEK' A
#
# COMPACT_ATOMS: atom_id res chain seq x y z
N MET A 1 -1.29 5.81 18.59
CA MET A 1 -0.92 4.38 18.58
C MET A 1 -0.21 4.13 17.26
N PHE A 2 1.07 3.75 17.28
CA PHE A 2 1.85 3.50 16.06
C PHE A 2 1.40 2.17 15.46
N ASP A 3 0.82 2.18 14.27
CA ASP A 3 0.47 0.95 13.56
C ASP A 3 1.65 0.57 12.65
N PRO A 4 2.42 -0.49 12.96
CA PRO A 4 3.61 -0.84 12.19
C PRO A 4 3.29 -1.19 10.74
N VAL A 5 2.06 -1.65 10.48
CA VAL A 5 1.55 -1.92 9.13
C VAL A 5 1.40 -0.62 8.34
N LEU A 6 0.80 0.41 8.94
CA LEU A 6 0.68 1.72 8.30
C LEU A 6 2.04 2.34 8.01
N GLN A 7 2.99 2.21 8.95
CA GLN A 7 4.35 2.70 8.75
C GLN A 7 5.07 1.97 7.59
N ALA A 8 4.91 0.66 7.47
CA ALA A 8 5.46 -0.11 6.35
C ALA A 8 4.87 0.36 5.01
N ILE A 9 3.55 0.55 4.95
CA ILE A 9 2.87 1.03 3.74
C ILE A 9 3.34 2.44 3.38
N GLN A 10 3.35 3.38 4.33
CA GLN A 10 3.83 4.74 4.10
C GLN A 10 5.30 4.76 3.68
N GLY A 11 6.16 3.98 4.34
CA GLY A 11 7.57 3.86 3.95
C GLY A 11 7.74 3.31 2.54
N ALA A 12 6.92 2.34 2.13
CA ALA A 12 6.92 1.83 0.77
C ALA A 12 6.42 2.86 -0.25
N ILE A 13 5.37 3.63 0.07
CA ILE A 13 4.87 4.73 -0.78
C ILE A 13 5.94 5.80 -0.96
N ILE A 14 6.63 6.21 0.11
CA ILE A 14 7.73 7.20 0.03
C ILE A 14 8.85 6.67 -0.87
N ASN A 15 9.24 5.40 -0.69
CA ASN A 15 10.28 4.78 -1.51
C ASN A 15 9.87 4.71 -2.99
N ILE A 16 8.61 4.36 -3.27
CA ILE A 16 8.05 4.43 -4.63
C ILE A 16 8.10 5.86 -5.14
N CYS A 17 7.74 6.87 -4.33
CA CYS A 17 7.78 8.27 -4.75
C CYS A 17 9.17 8.77 -5.16
N VAL A 18 10.24 8.18 -4.59
CA VAL A 18 11.63 8.48 -4.98
C VAL A 18 11.98 7.86 -6.35
N SER A 19 11.46 6.67 -6.65
CA SER A 19 11.76 5.94 -7.90
C SER A 19 10.80 6.25 -9.05
N ASP A 20 9.51 6.39 -8.73
CA ASP A 20 8.40 6.74 -9.63
C ASP A 20 7.48 7.78 -8.94
N PRO A 21 7.77 9.08 -9.12
CA PRO A 21 7.06 10.15 -8.41
C PRO A 21 5.58 10.25 -8.80
N LYS A 22 5.19 9.78 -9.99
CA LYS A 22 3.80 9.78 -10.46
C LYS A 22 2.96 8.77 -9.67
N THR A 23 3.41 7.52 -9.59
CA THR A 23 2.76 6.45 -8.83
C THR A 23 2.79 6.74 -7.34
N GLY A 24 3.93 7.22 -6.81
CA GLY A 24 4.06 7.60 -5.41
C GLY A 24 3.09 8.73 -5.01
N SER A 25 2.95 9.77 -5.85
CA SER A 25 1.99 10.85 -5.61
C SER A 25 0.54 10.38 -5.66
N MET A 26 0.21 9.42 -6.54
CA MET A 26 -1.13 8.85 -6.61
C MET A 26 -1.45 8.04 -5.35
N LEU A 27 -0.54 7.16 -4.92
CA LEU A 27 -0.68 6.37 -3.71
C LEU A 27 -0.74 7.24 -2.44
N GLY A 28 0.08 8.28 -2.36
CA GLY A 28 0.12 9.20 -1.22
C GLY A 28 -1.16 10.03 -1.05
N ARG A 29 -2.00 10.12 -2.09
CA ARG A 29 -3.33 10.77 -2.03
C ARG A 29 -4.45 9.83 -1.62
N LEU A 30 -4.22 8.51 -1.62
CA LEU A 30 -5.24 7.53 -1.27
C LEU A 30 -5.42 7.48 0.24
N LYS A 31 -6.69 7.35 0.66
CA LYS A 31 -6.99 7.12 2.08
C LYS A 31 -6.64 5.67 2.44
N LEU A 32 -5.80 5.48 3.45
CA LEU A 32 -5.47 4.15 3.95
C LEU A 32 -6.63 3.64 4.82
N GLN A 33 -7.16 2.45 4.51
CA GLN A 33 -8.16 1.79 5.35
C GLN A 33 -7.85 0.29 5.50
N PRO A 34 -7.90 -0.24 6.73
CA PRO A 34 -7.78 -1.67 6.93
C PRO A 34 -9.02 -2.38 6.37
N SER A 35 -8.81 -3.50 5.69
CA SER A 35 -9.88 -4.36 5.17
C SER A 35 -9.57 -5.82 5.52
N VAL A 36 -10.55 -6.49 6.11
CA VAL A 36 -10.43 -7.89 6.54
C VAL A 36 -10.81 -8.87 5.43
N ASP A 37 -11.56 -8.38 4.43
CA ASP A 37 -12.21 -9.21 3.39
C ASP A 37 -11.44 -9.26 2.06
N ILE A 38 -10.20 -8.77 2.01
CA ILE A 38 -9.44 -8.75 0.76
C ILE A 38 -8.60 -10.03 0.61
N LYS A 39 -8.79 -10.73 -0.51
CA LYS A 39 -7.94 -11.87 -0.93
C LYS A 39 -6.50 -11.46 -1.27
N THR A 40 -6.24 -10.17 -1.42
CA THR A 40 -4.94 -9.59 -1.76
C THR A 40 -4.45 -8.73 -0.61
N ALA A 41 -3.13 -8.56 -0.48
CA ALA A 41 -2.59 -7.74 0.61
C ALA A 41 -2.99 -6.26 0.54
N LEU A 42 -3.15 -5.76 -0.69
CA LEU A 42 -3.49 -4.37 -1.00
C LEU A 42 -4.52 -4.36 -2.14
N LYS A 43 -5.43 -3.39 -2.12
CA LYS A 43 -6.40 -3.13 -3.19
C LYS A 43 -6.77 -1.64 -3.20
N VAL A 44 -6.77 -1.00 -4.38
CA VAL A 44 -7.35 0.34 -4.54
C VAL A 44 -8.82 0.22 -4.91
N ASP A 45 -9.70 0.87 -4.15
CA ASP A 45 -11.14 0.91 -4.40
C ASP A 45 -11.66 2.33 -4.15
N ARG A 46 -12.24 2.97 -5.17
CA ARG A 46 -12.85 4.32 -5.10
C ARG A 46 -11.99 5.38 -4.38
N GLY A 47 -10.67 5.40 -4.62
CA GLY A 47 -9.75 6.37 -4.01
C GLY A 47 -9.29 6.01 -2.58
N VAL A 48 -9.60 4.80 -2.12
CA VAL A 48 -9.15 4.24 -0.86
C VAL A 48 -8.17 3.11 -1.14
N LEU A 49 -7.03 3.11 -0.46
CA LEU A 49 -6.12 1.97 -0.44
C LEU A 49 -6.52 1.07 0.73
N LEU A 50 -7.23 -0.01 0.39
CA LEU A 50 -7.59 -1.08 1.30
C LEU A 50 -6.39 -1.99 1.51
N TYR A 51 -6.05 -2.28 2.76
CA TYR A 51 -4.94 -3.17 3.10
C TYR A 51 -5.36 -4.23 4.13
N SER A 52 -4.85 -5.45 3.99
CA SER A 52 -5.06 -6.51 4.97
C SER A 52 -3.86 -6.56 5.89
N PRO A 53 -4.02 -6.24 7.18
CA PRO A 53 -2.89 -6.15 8.12
C PRO A 53 -2.19 -7.49 8.30
N GLU A 54 -2.90 -8.62 8.21
CA GLU A 54 -2.29 -9.95 8.31
C GLU A 54 -1.43 -10.27 7.10
N HIS A 55 -1.95 -10.02 5.89
CA HIS A 55 -1.17 -10.22 4.67
C HIS A 55 0.02 -9.27 4.58
N VAL A 56 -0.14 -7.99 4.91
CA VAL A 56 0.96 -7.02 4.90
C VAL A 56 2.07 -7.40 5.88
N LYS A 57 1.72 -7.95 7.05
CA LYS A 57 2.72 -8.47 8.01
C LYS A 57 3.50 -9.68 7.47
N SER A 58 2.88 -10.50 6.64
CA SER A 58 3.56 -11.63 5.98
C SER A 58 4.40 -11.22 4.77
N LEU A 59 4.27 -10.00 4.26
CA LEU A 59 5.01 -9.52 3.10
C LEU A 59 6.32 -8.82 3.50
N THR A 60 7.33 -8.95 2.63
CA THR A 60 8.55 -8.15 2.72
C THR A 60 8.32 -6.76 2.11
N MET A 61 9.19 -5.80 2.44
CA MET A 61 9.14 -4.44 1.87
C MET A 61 9.20 -4.44 0.32
N ALA A 62 9.89 -5.41 -0.29
CA ALA A 62 9.97 -5.54 -1.74
C ALA A 62 8.63 -5.99 -2.34
N GLU A 63 8.01 -7.01 -1.76
CA GLU A 63 6.70 -7.51 -2.18
C GLU A 63 5.60 -6.47 -1.94
N LEU A 64 5.67 -5.72 -0.84
CA LEU A 64 4.75 -4.63 -0.54
C LEU A 64 4.80 -3.54 -1.61
N LYS A 65 6.01 -3.13 -2.02
CA LYS A 65 6.20 -2.15 -3.11
C LYS A 65 5.62 -2.66 -4.43
N LYS A 66 5.87 -3.93 -4.76
CA LYS A 66 5.34 -4.55 -5.98
C LYS A 66 3.81 -4.62 -5.97
N ALA A 67 3.22 -4.97 -4.83
CA ALA A 67 1.77 -4.99 -4.66
C ALA A 67 1.15 -3.59 -4.74
N LEU A 68 1.83 -2.56 -4.22
CA LEU A 68 1.41 -1.16 -4.36
C LEU A 68 1.45 -0.70 -5.82
N ALA A 69 2.51 -1.00 -6.56
CA ALA A 69 2.63 -0.65 -7.98
C ALA A 69 1.54 -1.33 -8.82
N ASN A 70 1.35 -2.65 -8.66
CA ASN A 70 0.30 -3.41 -9.34
C ASN A 70 -1.13 -2.92 -9.04
N CYS A 71 -1.34 -2.28 -7.89
CA CYS A 71 -2.62 -1.70 -7.51
C CYS A 71 -2.99 -0.44 -8.30
N VAL A 72 -2.00 0.26 -8.85
CA VAL A 72 -2.16 1.53 -9.57
C VAL A 72 -2.14 1.33 -11.09
N GLU A 73 -1.50 0.26 -11.58
CA GLU A 73 -1.38 -0.07 -13.00
C GLU A 73 -2.61 -0.77 -13.62
N LYS A 74 -3.77 -0.79 -12.93
CA LYS A 74 -5.01 -1.44 -13.40
C LYS A 74 -6.08 -0.49 -13.90
#